data_AF-T1XG56-F1
#
_entry.id   AF-T1XG56-F1
#
_cell.length_a   1.000
_cell.length_b   1.000
_cell.length_c   1.000
_cell.angle_alpha   90.00
_cell.angle_beta   90.00
_cell.angle_gamma   90.00
#
_symmetry.space_group_name_H-M   'P 1'
#
loop_
_entity.id
_entity.type
_entity.pdbx_description
1 polymer ?
#
loop_
_entity_poly.entity_id
_entity_poly.type
_entity_poly.pdbx_seq_one_letter_code
_entity_poly.pdbx_strand_id
1 'polypeptide(L)'
;MTAPIPNDEPLAIIEEEARAMARCFGVAVPEDAAASLIERILLRLGGAHIYLPRRTSRKRQQAHREIVCKFNGSNLMALAKEYGMTPRHVRRIISDGAQKQPLGKADVP
;
A
#
# COMPACT_ATOMS: atom_id res chain seq x y z
N MET A 1 -8.12 -20.28 -10.12
CA MET A 1 -6.76 -20.84 -10.27
C MET A 1 -5.87 -19.72 -10.78
N THR A 2 -5.14 -19.06 -9.89
CA THR A 2 -4.13 -18.05 -10.28
C THR A 2 -2.90 -18.78 -10.77
N ALA A 3 -2.50 -18.54 -12.03
CA ALA A 3 -1.29 -19.10 -12.59
C ALA A 3 -0.08 -18.81 -11.68
N PRO A 4 0.86 -19.75 -11.51
CA PRO A 4 2.08 -19.52 -10.75
C PRO A 4 2.80 -18.33 -11.38
N ILE A 5 3.09 -17.32 -10.56
CA ILE A 5 4.01 -16.25 -10.92
C ILE A 5 5.34 -16.98 -11.19
N PRO A 6 6.06 -16.70 -12.30
CA PRO A 6 7.41 -17.23 -12.49
C PRO A 6 8.18 -17.02 -11.18
N ASN A 7 8.92 -18.03 -10.73
CA ASN A 7 9.71 -18.00 -9.49
C ASN A 7 10.90 -17.03 -9.63
N ASP A 8 10.64 -15.79 -10.03
CA ASP A 8 11.61 -14.73 -10.00
C ASP A 8 11.76 -14.34 -8.53
N GLU A 9 12.97 -14.54 -8.01
CA GLU A 9 13.33 -14.12 -6.67
C GLU A 9 12.96 -12.64 -6.47
N PRO A 10 12.16 -12.27 -5.45
CA PRO A 10 11.64 -10.91 -5.32
C PRO A 10 12.72 -9.81 -5.36
N LEU A 11 13.93 -10.12 -4.89
CA LEU A 11 15.08 -9.22 -4.96
C LEU A 11 15.56 -9.00 -6.39
N ALA A 12 15.57 -10.03 -7.23
CA ALA A 12 15.93 -9.92 -8.65
C ALA A 12 14.94 -9.01 -9.41
N ILE A 13 13.64 -9.13 -9.11
CA ILE A 13 12.63 -8.23 -9.68
C ILE A 13 12.91 -6.78 -9.26
N ILE A 14 13.15 -6.54 -7.97
CA ILE A 14 13.42 -5.19 -7.46
C ILE A 14 14.71 -4.61 -8.06
N GLU A 15 15.75 -5.43 -8.22
CA GLU A 15 17.02 -5.01 -8.80
C GLU A 15 16.87 -4.63 -10.27
N GLU A 16 16.15 -5.43 -11.06
CA GLU A 16 15.87 -5.13 -12.47
C GLU A 16 15.09 -3.83 -12.62
N GLU A 17 14.03 -3.65 -11.83
CA GLU A 17 13.22 -2.42 -11.83
C GLU A 17 14.06 -1.20 -11.37
N ALA A 18 14.95 -1.38 -10.40
CA ALA A 18 15.86 -0.33 -9.94
C ALA A 18 16.85 0.08 -11.03
N ARG A 19 17.39 -0.89 -11.79
CA ARG A 19 18.29 -0.65 -12.91
C ARG A 19 17.58 0.06 -14.05
N ALA A 20 16.37 -0.38 -14.40
CA ALA A 20 15.52 0.26 -15.40
C ALA A 20 15.23 1.72 -15.01
N MET A 21 14.86 1.96 -13.75
CA MET A 21 14.64 3.30 -13.21
C MET A 21 15.90 4.17 -13.30
N ALA A 22 17.06 3.65 -12.86
CA ALA A 22 18.33 4.38 -12.93
C ALA A 22 18.69 4.80 -14.36
N ARG A 23 18.44 3.93 -15.34
CA ARG A 23 18.61 4.25 -16.78
C ARG A 23 17.65 5.36 -17.23
N CYS A 24 16.36 5.27 -16.87
CA CYS A 24 15.37 6.30 -17.22
C CYS A 24 15.73 7.69 -16.69
N PHE A 25 16.39 7.76 -15.52
CA PHE A 25 16.83 9.02 -14.92
C PHE A 25 18.25 9.43 -15.32
N GLY A 26 18.91 8.71 -16.25
CA GLY A 26 20.24 9.08 -16.75
C GLY A 26 21.37 8.91 -15.73
N VAL A 27 21.22 8.00 -14.76
CA VAL A 27 22.30 7.66 -13.82
C VAL A 27 23.47 7.05 -14.58
N ALA A 28 24.69 7.56 -14.36
CA ALA A 28 25.89 7.17 -15.11
C ALA A 28 26.29 5.69 -14.92
N VAL A 29 26.02 5.12 -13.73
CA VAL A 29 26.34 3.74 -13.36
C VAL A 29 25.08 3.03 -12.84
N PRO A 30 24.13 2.68 -13.72
CA PRO A 30 22.81 2.21 -13.30
C PRO A 30 22.86 0.82 -12.64
N GLU A 31 23.80 -0.04 -13.03
CA GLU A 31 24.03 -1.35 -12.42
C GLU A 31 24.50 -1.20 -10.96
N ASP A 32 25.53 -0.40 -10.71
CA ASP A 32 26.04 -0.15 -9.35
C ASP A 32 25.00 0.54 -8.46
N ALA A 33 24.22 1.47 -9.03
CA ALA A 33 23.13 2.13 -8.32
C ALA A 33 22.03 1.15 -7.89
N ALA A 34 21.67 0.20 -8.76
CA ALA A 34 20.70 -0.85 -8.44
C ALA A 34 21.22 -1.80 -7.36
N ALA A 35 22.45 -2.29 -7.49
CA ALA A 35 23.09 -3.14 -6.48
C ALA A 35 23.17 -2.43 -5.12
N SER A 36 23.57 -1.16 -5.09
CA SER A 36 23.60 -0.35 -3.86
C SER A 36 22.22 -0.19 -3.22
N LEU A 37 21.16 -0.09 -4.01
CA LEU A 37 19.79 -0.04 -3.48
C LEU A 37 19.40 -1.37 -2.82
N ILE A 38 19.73 -2.51 -3.45
CA ILE A 38 19.46 -3.84 -2.90
C ILE A 38 20.16 -4.03 -1.55
N GLU A 39 21.44 -3.70 -1.46
CA GLU A 39 22.19 -3.76 -0.19
C GLU A 39 21.52 -2.93 0.92
N ARG A 40 21.05 -1.74 0.59
CA ARG A 40 20.34 -0.86 1.55
C ARG A 40 18.98 -1.42 1.96
N ILE A 41 18.27 -2.10 1.06
CA ILE A 41 17.00 -2.77 1.36
C ILE A 41 17.27 -3.95 2.30
N LEU A 42 18.25 -4.80 1.99
CA LEU A 42 18.63 -5.94 2.84
C LEU A 42 19.07 -5.49 4.23
N LEU A 43 19.88 -4.44 4.32
CA LEU A 43 20.33 -3.90 5.61
C LEU A 43 19.17 -3.40 6.49
N ARG A 44 18.15 -2.78 5.90
CA ARG A 44 17.08 -2.10 6.64
C ARG A 44 15.83 -2.95 6.83
N LEU A 45 15.58 -3.89 5.93
CA LEU A 45 14.35 -4.66 5.83
C LEU A 45 14.62 -6.17 5.86
N GLY A 46 15.89 -6.60 5.95
CA GLY A 46 16.26 -8.00 6.11
C GLY A 46 15.59 -8.61 7.34
N GLY A 47 15.02 -9.79 7.17
CA GLY A 47 14.24 -10.48 8.22
C GLY A 47 12.81 -9.99 8.40
N ALA A 48 12.40 -8.90 7.74
CA ALA A 48 11.01 -8.44 7.77
C ALA A 48 10.13 -9.19 6.76
N HIS A 49 8.92 -9.59 7.18
CA HIS A 49 7.92 -10.15 6.28
C HIS A 49 7.00 -9.05 5.72
N ILE A 50 7.30 -8.55 4.52
CA ILE A 50 6.62 -7.41 3.92
C ILE A 50 5.56 -7.87 2.92
N TYR A 51 4.30 -7.53 3.19
CA TYR A 51 3.21 -7.73 2.24
C TYR A 51 3.07 -6.53 1.28
N LEU A 52 3.13 -6.80 -0.03
CA LEU A 52 2.96 -5.81 -1.08
C LEU A 52 1.56 -5.94 -1.73
N PRO A 53 0.57 -5.11 -1.33
CA PRO A 53 -0.76 -5.18 -1.92
C PRO A 53 -0.76 -4.68 -3.37
N ARG A 54 -1.51 -5.39 -4.23
CA ARG A 54 -1.78 -4.96 -5.62
C ARG A 54 -2.34 -3.54 -5.67
N ARG A 55 -2.06 -2.81 -6.77
CA ARG A 55 -2.52 -1.41 -6.98
C ARG A 55 -4.03 -1.24 -6.75
N THR A 56 -4.85 -2.18 -7.20
CA THR A 56 -6.31 -2.16 -7.00
C THR A 56 -6.69 -2.27 -5.52
N SER A 57 -5.97 -3.07 -4.73
CA SER A 57 -6.16 -3.15 -3.28
C SER A 57 -5.76 -1.86 -2.58
N ARG A 58 -4.66 -1.20 -2.99
CA ARG A 58 -4.28 0.12 -2.43
C ARG A 58 -5.33 1.19 -2.70
N LYS A 59 -5.83 1.30 -3.94
CA LYS A 59 -6.92 2.25 -4.28
C LYS A 59 -8.18 2.01 -3.45
N ARG A 60 -8.59 0.75 -3.27
CA ARG A 60 -9.72 0.39 -2.40
C ARG A 60 -9.46 0.78 -0.94
N GLN A 61 -8.28 0.47 -0.41
CA GLN A 61 -7.93 0.82 0.96
C GLN A 61 -7.90 2.33 1.19
N GLN A 62 -7.41 3.09 0.21
CA GLN A 62 -7.44 4.55 0.23
C GLN A 62 -8.88 5.08 0.24
N ALA A 63 -9.74 4.61 -0.68
CA ALA A 63 -11.16 4.98 -0.70
C ALA A 63 -11.86 4.63 0.63
N HIS A 64 -11.55 3.47 1.22
CA HIS A 64 -12.10 3.09 2.53
C HIS A 64 -11.67 4.05 3.64
N ARG A 65 -10.39 4.45 3.67
CA ARG A 65 -9.89 5.44 4.64
C ARG A 65 -10.59 6.79 4.47
N GLU A 66 -10.77 7.25 3.24
CA GLU A 66 -11.46 8.50 2.97
C GLU A 66 -12.93 8.46 3.39
N ILE A 67 -13.63 7.34 3.12
CA ILE A 67 -15.01 7.12 3.58
C ILE A 67 -15.10 7.20 5.11
N VAL A 68 -14.17 6.58 5.83
CA VAL A 68 -14.12 6.65 7.31
C VAL A 68 -13.86 8.08 7.77
N CYS A 69 -12.91 8.79 7.17
CA CYS A 69 -12.57 10.17 7.55
C CYS A 69 -13.69 11.17 7.25
N LYS A 70 -14.41 11.01 6.13
CA LYS A 70 -15.50 11.91 5.72
C LYS A 70 -16.82 11.60 6.41
N PHE A 71 -16.98 10.45 7.06
CA PHE A 71 -18.23 10.08 7.69
C PHE A 71 -18.52 10.96 8.92
N ASN A 72 -19.68 11.60 8.94
CA ASN A 72 -20.09 12.54 10.00
C ASN A 72 -21.29 12.04 10.83
N GLY A 73 -21.68 10.77 10.70
CA GLY A 73 -22.80 10.17 11.42
C GLY A 73 -24.12 10.13 10.64
N SER A 74 -24.33 11.05 9.69
CA SER A 74 -25.59 11.16 8.94
C SER A 74 -25.43 11.16 7.41
N ASN A 75 -24.21 11.32 6.89
CA ASN A 75 -23.92 11.42 5.46
C ASN A 75 -23.73 10.08 4.72
N LEU A 76 -24.24 8.96 5.25
CA LEU A 76 -24.01 7.62 4.68
C LEU A 76 -24.49 7.47 3.23
N MET A 77 -25.69 7.99 2.91
CA MET A 77 -26.24 7.90 1.56
C MET A 77 -25.48 8.78 0.56
N ALA A 78 -25.00 9.94 1.00
CA ALA A 78 -24.18 10.82 0.18
C ALA A 78 -22.84 10.16 -0.18
N LEU A 79 -22.16 9.54 0.81
CA LEU A 79 -20.92 8.80 0.59
C LEU A 79 -21.12 7.58 -0.32
N ALA A 80 -22.24 6.85 -0.18
CA ALA A 80 -22.57 5.73 -1.06
C ALA A 80 -22.68 6.17 -2.53
N LYS A 81 -23.33 7.31 -2.79
CA LYS A 81 -23.44 7.89 -4.12
C LYS A 81 -22.10 8.39 -4.65
N GLU A 82 -21.35 9.12 -3.84
CA GLU A 82 -20.04 9.70 -4.22
C GLU A 82 -19.03 8.62 -4.64
N TYR A 83 -18.96 7.52 -3.90
CA TYR A 83 -18.01 6.45 -4.14
C TYR A 83 -18.57 5.31 -5.03
N GLY A 84 -19.80 5.43 -5.53
CA GLY A 84 -20.44 4.41 -6.37
C GLY A 84 -20.61 3.06 -5.66
N MET A 85 -20.85 3.08 -4.34
CA MET A 85 -20.96 1.88 -3.50
C MET A 85 -22.37 1.72 -2.94
N THR A 86 -22.73 0.49 -2.55
CA THR A 86 -24.00 0.27 -1.85
C THR A 86 -23.94 0.82 -0.42
N PRO A 87 -25.05 1.34 0.14
CA PRO A 87 -25.11 1.82 1.53
C PRO A 87 -24.63 0.77 2.54
N ARG A 88 -24.93 -0.51 2.28
CA ARG A 88 -24.47 -1.65 3.10
C ARG A 88 -22.94 -1.80 3.09
N HIS A 89 -22.29 -1.63 1.94
CA HIS A 89 -20.84 -1.71 1.85
C HIS A 89 -20.16 -0.55 2.59
N VAL A 90 -20.66 0.68 2.40
CA VAL A 90 -20.16 1.87 3.12
C VAL A 90 -20.31 1.71 4.63
N ARG A 91 -21.46 1.21 5.10
CA ARG A 91 -21.67 0.91 6.52
C ARG A 91 -20.67 -0.10 7.08
N ARG A 92 -20.36 -1.15 6.31
CA ARG A 92 -19.35 -2.14 6.66
C ARG A 92 -17.96 -1.51 6.76
N ILE A 93 -17.56 -0.69 5.78
CA ILE A 93 -16.29 0.03 5.80
C ILE A 93 -16.14 0.90 7.05
N ILE A 94 -17.18 1.66 7.40
CA ILE A 94 -17.19 2.50 8.61
C ILE A 94 -17.05 1.65 9.87
N SER A 95 -17.78 0.52 9.94
CA SER A 95 -17.73 -0.39 11.09
C SER A 95 -16.36 -1.05 11.25
N ASP A 96 -15.78 -1.53 10.14
CA ASP A 96 -14.44 -2.13 10.10
C ASP A 96 -13.34 -1.09 10.43
N GLY A 97 -13.57 0.18 10.07
CA GLY A 97 -12.68 1.30 10.38
C GLY A 97 -12.71 1.70 11.86
N ALA A 98 -13.90 1.73 12.47
CA ALA A 98 -14.07 2.01 13.90
C ALA A 98 -13.40 0.95 14.79
N GLN A 99 -13.35 -0.31 14.36
CA GLN A 99 -12.71 -1.39 15.09
C GLN A 99 -11.17 -1.38 15.00
N LYS A 100 -10.58 -0.66 14.04
CA LYS A 100 -9.13 -0.59 13.82
C LYS A 100 -8.42 0.58 14.50
N GLN A 101 -9.14 1.45 15.23
CA GLN A 101 -8.52 2.39 16.17
C GLN A 101 -8.68 1.84 17.60
N PRO A 102 -7.66 1.15 18.11
CA PRO A 102 -7.07 1.61 19.36
C PRO A 102 -5.53 1.62 19.32
N LEU A 103 -4.94 2.41 20.23
CA LEU A 103 -3.52 2.74 20.47
C LEU A 103 -2.93 3.93 19.71
N GLY A 104 -2.95 5.06 20.40
CA GLY A 104 -2.21 6.27 20.07
C GLY A 104 -2.68 7.52 20.84
N LYS A 105 -3.04 7.39 22.12
CA LYS A 105 -3.18 8.53 23.04
C LYS A 105 -2.67 8.16 24.44
N ALA A 106 -1.38 8.41 24.62
CA ALA A 106 -0.60 8.67 25.84
C ALA A 106 0.84 8.68 25.28
N ASP A 107 1.57 9.80 25.23
CA ASP A 107 2.02 10.52 26.40
C ASP A 107 2.06 12.04 26.19
N VAL A 108 1.66 12.75 27.24
CA VAL A 108 1.99 14.16 27.51
C VAL A 108 2.86 14.14 28.76
N PRO A 109 3.95 14.90 28.77
CA PRO A 109 4.23 15.80 29.88
C PRO A 109 3.97 17.26 29.48
#